data_AF-M1C4X3-F1
#
_entry.id   AF-M1C4X3-F1
#
_cell.length_a   1.000
_cell.length_b   1.000
_cell.length_c   1.000
_cell.angle_alpha   90.00
_cell.angle_beta   90.00
_cell.angle_gamma   90.00
#
_symmetry.space_group_name_H-M   'P 1'
#
loop_
_entity.id
_entity.type
_entity.pdbx_description
1 polymer ?
#
loop_
_entity_poly.entity_id
_entity_poly.type
_entity_poly.pdbx_seq_one_letter_code
_entity_poly.pdbx_strand_id
1 'polypeptide(L)'
;MYRDLREVYWWNGMKKGIAEFVAKCPNCQQVKVEHQRPGGLAQRIELPEWKWEMINMDFVTGLPRSRRQHDSIWVIVDRMTKSTHFLPVKTILSAEDYAKLYIQEIVRLHGVPVSIISDRGAQFTTQFCKIFSERLGFEGELKHCLSSSD
;
A
#
# COMPACT_ATOMS: atom_id res chain seq x y z
N MET A 1 -5.76 29.34 23.77
CA MET A 1 -5.23 30.72 23.76
C MET A 1 -6.23 31.76 23.30
N TYR A 2 -6.63 31.85 22.02
CA TYR A 2 -7.60 32.90 21.62
C TYR A 2 -8.95 32.78 22.31
N ARG A 3 -9.49 31.56 22.45
CA ARG A 3 -10.79 31.33 23.11
C ARG A 3 -10.73 31.74 24.59
N ASP A 4 -9.73 31.26 25.31
CA ASP A 4 -9.51 31.54 26.74
C ASP A 4 -9.28 33.03 27.02
N LEU A 5 -8.46 33.73 26.21
CA LEU A 5 -8.18 35.15 26.40
C LEU A 5 -9.38 36.06 26.08
N ARG A 6 -10.26 35.63 25.17
CA ARG A 6 -11.46 36.38 24.78
C ARG A 6 -12.49 36.46 25.92
N GLU A 7 -12.42 35.58 26.91
CA GLU A 7 -13.34 35.58 28.04
C GLU A 7 -13.12 36.76 28.99
N VAL A 8 -11.91 37.33 29.00
CA VAL A 8 -11.51 38.37 29.95
C VAL A 8 -11.00 39.64 29.26
N TYR A 9 -10.47 39.54 28.04
CA TYR A 9 -9.82 40.65 27.35
C TYR A 9 -10.33 40.84 25.91
N TRP A 10 -10.30 42.08 25.43
CA TRP A 10 -10.60 42.42 24.04
C TRP A 10 -9.76 43.60 23.53
N TRP A 11 -9.22 43.47 22.31
CA TRP A 11 -8.58 44.55 21.57
C TRP A 11 -8.64 44.31 20.06
N ASN A 12 -8.42 45.36 19.27
CA ASN A 12 -8.42 45.26 17.81
C ASN A 12 -7.25 44.39 17.32
N GLY A 13 -7.52 43.40 16.46
CA GLY A 13 -6.50 42.49 15.94
C GLY A 13 -6.05 41.39 16.92
N MET A 14 -6.74 41.19 18.05
CA MET A 14 -6.39 40.20 19.08
C MET A 14 -6.06 38.80 18.54
N LYS A 15 -6.89 38.28 17.63
CA LYS A 15 -6.67 36.95 17.04
C LYS A 15 -5.36 36.87 16.27
N LYS A 16 -5.01 37.93 15.52
CA LYS A 16 -3.78 38.03 14.74
C LYS A 16 -2.56 38.13 15.66
N GLY A 17 -2.61 39.01 16.67
CA GLY A 17 -1.51 39.15 17.63
C GLY A 17 -1.24 37.87 18.42
N ILE A 18 -2.29 37.16 18.84
CA ILE A 18 -2.14 35.86 19.51
C ILE A 18 -1.54 34.82 18.56
N ALA A 19 -1.96 34.77 17.30
CA ALA A 19 -1.40 33.85 16.31
C ALA A 19 0.09 34.13 16.06
N GLU A 20 0.49 35.40 15.91
CA GLU A 20 1.89 35.81 15.75
C GLU A 20 2.74 35.48 16.98
N PHE A 21 2.19 35.65 18.18
CA PHE A 21 2.87 35.29 19.42
C PHE A 21 3.12 33.77 19.51
N VAL A 22 2.11 32.95 19.19
CA VAL A 22 2.24 31.49 19.18
C VAL A 22 3.20 31.03 18.08
N ALA A 23 3.22 31.70 16.92
CA ALA A 23 4.15 31.43 15.84
C ALA A 23 5.62 31.67 16.24
N LYS A 24 5.88 32.69 17.06
CA LYS A 24 7.24 33.04 17.53
C LYS A 24 7.68 32.30 18.79
N CYS A 25 6.77 31.62 19.50
CA CYS A 25 7.07 30.95 20.76
C CYS A 25 7.81 29.61 20.52
N PRO A 26 9.08 29.45 20.94
CA PRO A 26 9.87 28.25 20.66
C PRO A 26 9.26 26.98 21.25
N ASN A 27 8.75 27.04 22.48
CA ASN A 27 8.07 25.91 23.12
C ASN A 27 6.80 25.51 22.37
N CYS A 28 6.02 26.48 21.88
CA CYS A 28 4.83 26.17 21.08
C CYS A 28 5.19 25.51 19.74
N GLN A 29 6.24 25.97 19.08
CA GLN A 29 6.70 25.39 17.81
C GLN A 29 7.31 24.00 17.98
N GLN A 30 8.05 23.76 19.06
CA GLN A 30 8.63 22.45 19.37
C GLN A 30 7.57 21.41 19.74
N VAL A 31 6.52 21.82 20.47
CA VAL A 31 5.44 20.92 20.90
C VAL A 31 4.37 20.74 19.82
N LYS A 32 4.15 21.75 18.97
CA LYS A 32 3.23 21.69 17.83
C LYS A 32 4.00 21.64 16.52
N VAL A 33 4.61 20.49 16.25
CA VAL A 33 5.14 20.19 14.92
C VAL A 33 4.00 20.23 13.92
N GLU A 34 4.23 20.84 12.76
CA GLU A 34 3.30 20.80 11.63
C GLU A 34 3.18 19.34 11.17
N HIS A 35 2.10 18.66 11.59
CA HIS A 35 1.86 17.25 11.23
C HIS A 35 1.36 17.08 9.79
N GLN A 36 1.20 18.16 9.03
CA GLN A 36 0.94 18.05 7.60
C GLN A 36 2.26 17.73 6.92
N ARG A 37 2.45 16.44 6.59
CA ARG A 37 3.45 16.07 5.57
C ARG A 37 3.15 16.93 4.33
N PRO A 38 4.15 17.55 3.68
CA PRO A 38 3.93 18.11 2.36
C PRO A 38 3.31 17.00 1.52
N GLY A 39 2.17 17.30 0.88
CA GLY A 39 1.47 16.31 0.07
C GLY A 39 2.47 15.72 -0.91
N GLY A 40 2.83 14.44 -0.70
CA GLY A 40 3.71 13.74 -1.61
C GLY A 40 3.08 13.78 -3.00
N LEU A 41 3.91 13.89 -4.04
CA LEU A 41 3.45 13.69 -5.41
C LEU A 41 2.99 12.24 -5.51
N ALA A 42 1.68 12.01 -5.40
CA ALA A 42 1.09 10.71 -5.67
C ALA A 42 1.44 10.35 -7.11
N GLN A 43 2.36 9.39 -7.29
CA GLN A 43 2.67 8.88 -8.61
C GLN A 43 1.42 8.20 -9.15
N ARG A 44 0.84 8.80 -10.19
CA ARG A 44 -0.25 8.15 -10.93
C ARG A 44 0.37 6.98 -11.67
N ILE A 45 0.04 5.78 -11.22
CA ILE A 45 0.32 4.58 -12.00
C ILE A 45 -0.73 4.56 -13.13
N GLU A 46 -0.28 4.31 -14.35
CA GLU A 46 -1.13 4.29 -15.53
C GLU A 46 -2.31 3.32 -15.37
N LEU A 47 -3.44 3.66 -15.99
CA LEU A 47 -4.59 2.78 -16.02
C LEU A 47 -4.32 1.64 -17.02
N PRO A 48 -4.67 0.39 -16.69
CA PRO A 48 -4.60 -0.71 -17.64
C PRO A 48 -5.54 -0.48 -18.84
N GLU A 49 -5.14 -0.95 -20.01
CA GLU A 49 -5.98 -0.94 -21.22
C GLU A 49 -6.95 -2.12 -21.20
N TRP A 50 -6.56 -3.24 -20.58
CA TRP A 50 -7.34 -4.46 -20.51
C TRP A 50 -7.42 -5.08 -19.11
N LYS A 51 -8.44 -5.91 -18.91
CA LYS A 51 -8.64 -6.65 -17.64
C LYS A 51 -7.46 -7.59 -17.40
N TRP A 52 -7.08 -7.73 -16.13
CA TRP A 52 -6.00 -8.62 -15.66
C TRP A 52 -4.58 -8.28 -16.13
N GLU A 53 -4.38 -7.12 -16.76
CA GLU A 53 -3.02 -6.65 -17.12
C GLU A 53 -2.26 -6.12 -15.91
N MET A 54 -2.92 -5.38 -15.03
CA MET A 54 -2.31 -4.78 -13.86
C MET A 54 -2.95 -5.32 -12.59
N ILE A 55 -2.17 -6.01 -11.77
CA ILE A 55 -2.65 -6.71 -10.59
C ILE A 55 -2.12 -6.04 -9.33
N ASN A 56 -3.00 -5.81 -8.37
CA ASN A 56 -2.62 -5.47 -7.00
C ASN A 56 -2.71 -6.72 -6.12
N MET A 57 -1.70 -6.96 -5.31
CA MET A 57 -1.61 -8.04 -4.33
C MET A 57 -1.54 -7.46 -2.92
N ASP A 58 -2.31 -8.06 -2.02
CA ASP A 58 -2.37 -7.71 -0.59
C ASP A 58 -2.49 -9.00 0.24
N PHE A 59 -2.08 -8.95 1.50
CA PHE A 59 -2.16 -10.04 2.44
C PHE A 59 -2.85 -9.63 3.74
N VAL A 60 -4.01 -10.25 3.97
CA VAL A 60 -4.65 -10.20 5.30
C VAL A 60 -4.01 -11.26 6.16
N THR A 61 -3.17 -10.86 7.12
CA THR A 61 -2.43 -11.76 8.02
C THR A 61 -2.95 -11.70 9.46
N GLY A 62 -2.49 -12.61 10.32
CA GLY A 62 -2.87 -12.62 11.74
C GLY A 62 -4.27 -13.18 12.01
N LEU A 63 -4.83 -13.97 11.08
CA LEU A 63 -6.15 -14.55 11.22
C LEU A 63 -6.10 -15.82 12.10
N PRO A 64 -7.22 -16.16 12.77
CA PRO A 64 -7.34 -17.45 13.44
C PRO A 64 -7.10 -18.60 12.46
N ARG A 65 -6.36 -19.61 12.91
CA ARG A 65 -6.04 -20.77 12.06
C ARG A 65 -7.31 -21.52 11.68
N SER A 66 -7.50 -21.73 10.38
CA SER A 66 -8.56 -22.61 9.85
C SER A 66 -8.25 -24.09 10.16
N ARG A 67 -9.23 -24.98 9.91
CA ARG A 67 -9.04 -26.45 10.04
C ARG A 67 -7.86 -26.98 9.19
N ARG A 68 -7.58 -26.33 8.06
CA ARG A 68 -6.45 -26.66 7.17
C ARG A 68 -5.16 -25.90 7.52
N GLN A 69 -5.16 -25.22 8.66
CA GLN A 69 -4.04 -24.45 9.22
C GLN A 69 -3.61 -23.23 8.38
N HIS A 70 -4.49 -22.68 7.56
CA HIS A 70 -4.29 -21.35 6.95
C HIS A 70 -4.48 -20.26 8.01
N ASP A 71 -3.60 -19.28 8.04
CA ASP A 71 -3.57 -18.15 8.99
C ASP A 71 -3.58 -16.78 8.28
N SER A 72 -3.69 -16.77 6.96
CA SER A 72 -3.71 -15.56 6.13
C SER A 72 -4.58 -15.75 4.90
N ILE A 73 -5.01 -14.64 4.30
CA ILE A 73 -5.69 -14.59 3.01
C ILE A 73 -4.82 -13.78 2.06
N TRP A 74 -4.50 -14.35 0.90
CA TRP A 74 -3.86 -13.65 -0.19
C TRP A 74 -4.94 -13.06 -1.09
N VAL A 75 -4.96 -11.74 -1.18
CA VAL A 75 -5.92 -10.96 -1.95
C VAL A 75 -5.26 -10.55 -3.26
N ILE A 76 -5.88 -10.90 -4.38
CA ILE A 76 -5.38 -10.62 -5.72
C ILE A 76 -6.46 -9.86 -6.48
N VAL A 77 -6.18 -8.62 -6.83
CA VAL A 77 -7.17 -7.68 -7.35
C VAL A 77 -6.77 -7.22 -8.75
N ASP A 78 -7.67 -7.40 -9.71
CA ASP A 78 -7.56 -6.75 -11.01
C ASP A 78 -7.80 -5.24 -10.85
N ARG A 79 -6.83 -4.43 -11.27
CA ARG A 79 -6.91 -2.98 -11.10
C ARG A 79 -8.04 -2.36 -11.92
N MET A 80 -8.33 -2.90 -13.11
CA MET A 80 -9.33 -2.36 -14.04
C MET A 80 -10.75 -2.61 -13.54
N THR A 81 -11.12 -3.88 -13.39
CA THR A 81 -12.49 -4.30 -13.08
C THR A 81 -12.79 -4.35 -11.58
N LYS A 82 -11.76 -4.29 -10.73
CA LYS A 82 -11.84 -4.55 -9.28
C LYS A 82 -12.31 -5.96 -8.94
N SER A 83 -12.24 -6.90 -9.90
CA SER A 83 -12.48 -8.32 -9.64
C SER A 83 -11.39 -8.87 -8.73
N THR A 84 -11.77 -9.70 -7.76
CA THR A 84 -10.86 -10.17 -6.71
C THR A 84 -10.86 -11.69 -6.57
N HIS A 85 -9.68 -12.26 -6.32
CA HIS A 85 -9.52 -13.62 -5.80
C HIS A 85 -9.03 -13.57 -4.37
N PHE A 86 -9.61 -14.44 -3.54
CA PHE A 86 -9.22 -14.63 -2.15
C PHE A 86 -8.71 -16.05 -1.97
N LEU A 87 -7.40 -16.20 -1.78
CA LEU A 87 -6.76 -17.50 -1.61
C LEU A 87 -6.37 -17.69 -0.14
N PRO A 88 -6.85 -18.74 0.54
CA PRO A 88 -6.39 -19.05 1.90
C PRO A 88 -4.94 -19.54 1.83
N VAL A 89 -4.05 -18.90 2.57
CA VAL A 89 -2.60 -19.19 2.56
C VAL A 89 -2.04 -19.28 3.97
N LYS A 90 -0.80 -19.75 4.08
CA LYS A 90 -0.03 -19.72 5.32
C LYS A 90 1.03 -18.64 5.21
N THR A 91 1.22 -17.87 6.28
CA THR A 91 2.22 -16.79 6.34
C THR A 91 3.63 -17.33 6.06
N ILE A 92 3.89 -18.59 6.43
CA ILE A 92 5.17 -19.28 6.27
C ILE A 92 5.48 -19.75 4.83
N LEU A 93 4.55 -19.59 3.88
CA LEU A 93 4.80 -20.03 2.50
C LEU A 93 5.99 -19.27 1.91
N SER A 94 6.82 -19.98 1.14
CA SER A 94 7.94 -19.38 0.42
C SER A 94 7.45 -18.61 -0.81
N ALA A 95 8.27 -17.69 -1.33
CA ALA A 95 7.99 -17.01 -2.60
C ALA A 95 7.77 -18.00 -3.76
N GLU A 96 8.43 -19.16 -3.72
CA GLU A 96 8.25 -20.21 -4.72
C GLU A 96 6.87 -20.87 -4.63
N ASP A 97 6.38 -21.12 -3.41
CA ASP A 97 5.05 -21.67 -3.19
C ASP A 97 3.96 -20.69 -3.66
N TYR A 98 4.16 -19.40 -3.38
CA TYR A 98 3.28 -18.35 -3.89
C TYR A 98 3.30 -18.29 -5.42
N ALA A 99 4.46 -18.38 -6.08
CA ALA A 99 4.55 -18.38 -7.54
C ALA A 99 3.81 -19.59 -8.15
N LYS A 100 3.97 -20.78 -7.57
CA LYS A 100 3.22 -21.98 -7.99
C LYS A 100 1.72 -21.78 -7.88
N LEU A 101 1.26 -21.30 -6.71
CA LEU A 101 -0.15 -21.09 -6.44
C LEU A 101 -0.74 -20.01 -7.37
N TYR A 102 0.00 -18.94 -7.63
CA TYR A 102 -0.40 -17.87 -8.54
C TYR A 102 -0.59 -18.38 -9.97
N ILE A 103 0.32 -19.21 -10.46
CA ILE A 103 0.19 -19.81 -11.80
C ILE A 103 -1.05 -20.71 -11.87
N GLN A 104 -1.26 -21.55 -10.85
CA GLN A 104 -2.35 -22.51 -10.79
C GLN A 104 -3.73 -21.86 -10.68
N GLU A 105 -3.86 -20.81 -9.89
CA GLU A 105 -5.17 -20.20 -9.59
C GLU A 105 -5.46 -18.97 -10.45
N ILE A 106 -4.45 -18.16 -10.80
CA ILE A 106 -4.64 -16.89 -11.50
C ILE A 106 -4.27 -16.99 -12.97
N VAL A 107 -3.03 -17.38 -13.28
CA VAL A 107 -2.56 -17.43 -14.68
C VAL A 107 -3.37 -18.41 -15.51
N ARG A 108 -3.75 -19.55 -14.91
CA ARG A 108 -4.64 -20.55 -15.54
C ARG A 108 -5.97 -19.95 -16.02
N LEU A 109 -6.51 -18.97 -15.30
CA LEU A 109 -7.84 -18.41 -15.57
C LEU A 109 -7.78 -17.12 -16.42
N HIS A 110 -6.77 -16.28 -16.18
CA HIS A 110 -6.73 -14.92 -16.70
C HIS A 110 -5.53 -14.62 -17.60
N GLY A 111 -4.56 -15.53 -17.68
CA GLY A 111 -3.29 -15.32 -18.37
C GLY A 111 -2.24 -14.63 -17.50
N VAL A 112 -1.11 -14.29 -18.13
CA VAL A 112 0.04 -13.67 -17.46
C VAL A 112 -0.18 -12.16 -17.41
N PRO A 113 -0.12 -11.53 -16.21
CA PRO A 113 -0.26 -10.08 -16.10
C PRO A 113 0.95 -9.34 -16.66
N VAL A 114 0.75 -8.08 -17.03
CA VAL A 114 1.80 -7.17 -17.50
C VAL A 114 2.54 -6.53 -16.32
N SER A 115 1.83 -6.21 -15.24
CA SER A 115 2.42 -5.67 -14.01
C SER A 115 1.76 -6.20 -12.74
N ILE A 116 2.58 -6.32 -11.70
CA ILE A 116 2.16 -6.77 -10.37
C ILE A 116 2.67 -5.76 -9.35
N ILE A 117 1.78 -5.32 -8.48
CA ILE A 117 2.09 -4.40 -7.39
C ILE A 117 1.66 -5.05 -6.09
N SER A 118 2.59 -5.13 -5.13
CA SER A 118 2.38 -5.80 -3.85
C SER A 118 2.68 -4.86 -2.70
N ASP A 119 1.83 -4.80 -1.69
CA ASP A 119 2.11 -4.04 -0.46
C ASP A 119 3.06 -4.75 0.51
N ARG A 120 3.34 -6.04 0.31
CA ARG A 120 4.42 -6.71 1.04
C ARG A 120 5.78 -6.11 0.69
N GLY A 121 6.67 -6.14 1.68
CA GLY A 121 8.00 -5.54 1.58
C GLY A 121 8.77 -5.96 0.33
N ALA A 122 9.57 -5.03 -0.19
CA ALA A 122 10.29 -5.15 -1.47
C ALA A 122 11.04 -6.47 -1.67
N GLN A 123 11.60 -7.06 -0.59
CA GLN A 123 12.29 -8.35 -0.66
C GLN A 123 11.38 -9.49 -1.17
N PHE A 124 10.14 -9.55 -0.67
CA PHE A 124 9.18 -10.56 -1.11
C PHE A 124 8.82 -10.36 -2.58
N THR A 125 8.46 -9.13 -2.96
CA THR A 125 8.02 -8.80 -4.31
C THR A 125 9.10 -9.12 -5.34
N THR A 126 10.35 -8.75 -5.07
CA THR A 126 11.50 -9.08 -5.94
C THR A 126 11.71 -10.58 -6.07
N GLN A 127 11.69 -11.33 -4.96
CA GLN A 127 11.92 -12.77 -4.98
C GLN A 127 10.79 -13.51 -5.70
N PHE A 128 9.54 -13.15 -5.41
CA PHE A 128 8.36 -13.72 -6.05
C PHE A 128 8.40 -13.50 -7.56
N CYS A 129 8.60 -12.26 -8.01
CA CYS A 129 8.60 -11.94 -9.42
C CYS A 129 9.73 -12.63 -10.19
N LYS A 130 10.92 -12.72 -9.59
CA LYS A 130 12.02 -13.48 -10.19
C LYS A 130 11.64 -14.94 -10.44
N ILE A 131 11.16 -15.63 -9.39
CA ILE A 131 10.77 -17.05 -9.48
C ILE A 131 9.60 -17.24 -10.44
N PHE A 132 8.64 -16.31 -10.43
CA PHE A 132 7.48 -16.36 -11.32
C PHE A 132 7.89 -16.25 -12.80
N SER A 133 8.76 -15.30 -13.15
CA SER A 133 9.28 -15.15 -14.52
C SER A 133 10.08 -16.38 -14.97
N GLU A 134 10.95 -16.90 -14.10
CA GLU A 134 11.71 -18.13 -14.36
C GLU A 134 10.79 -19.34 -14.65
N ARG A 135 9.69 -19.47 -13.89
CA ARG A 135 8.72 -20.57 -14.05
C ARG A 135 7.89 -20.49 -15.32
N LEU A 136 7.68 -19.30 -15.86
CA LEU A 136 6.95 -19.12 -17.11
C LEU A 136 7.84 -19.23 -18.36
N GLY A 137 9.15 -19.33 -18.19
CA GLY A 137 10.09 -19.42 -19.31
C GLY A 137 10.24 -18.13 -20.11
N PHE A 138 9.85 -16.98 -19.53
CA PHE A 138 10.07 -15.67 -20.15
C PHE A 138 11.46 -15.13 -19.74
N GLU A 139 12.32 -14.89 -20.73
CA GLU A 139 13.51 -14.03 -20.59
C GLU A 139 13.15 -12.53 -20.59
N GLY A 140 11.88 -12.19 -20.84
CA GLY A 140 11.35 -10.82 -20.85
C GLY A 140 10.60 -10.49 -19.56
N GLU A 141 11.02 -9.41 -18.89
CA GLU A 141 10.52 -8.96 -17.60
C GLU A 141 8.99 -8.71 -17.61
N LEU A 142 8.31 -9.15 -16.55
CA LEU A 142 7.15 -8.43 -16.02
C LEU A 142 7.50 -6.95 -16.01
N LYS A 143 6.83 -6.14 -16.85
CA LYS A 143 7.28 -4.76 -17.14
C LYS A 143 7.48 -3.95 -15.86
N HIS A 144 6.64 -4.20 -14.86
CA HIS A 144 6.79 -3.64 -13.51
C HIS A 144 6.35 -4.63 -12.44
N CYS A 145 7.28 -5.06 -11.60
CA CYS A 145 7.02 -5.65 -10.29
C CYS A 145 7.45 -4.68 -9.21
N LEU A 146 6.49 -4.02 -8.54
CA LEU A 146 6.78 -2.96 -7.59
C LEU A 146 6.22 -3.29 -6.21
N SER A 147 6.98 -2.98 -5.17
CA SER A 147 6.40 -2.85 -3.83
C SER A 147 5.67 -1.51 -3.74
N SER A 148 4.46 -1.50 -3.19
CA SER A 148 3.82 -0.27 -2.76
C SER A 148 4.66 0.32 -1.62
N SER A 149 5.44 1.35 -1.90
CA SER A 149 6.15 2.09 -0.85
C SER A 149 5.15 3.03 -0.17
N ASP A 150 4.96 2.84 1.15
CA ASP A 150 4.21 3.75 2.03
C ASP A 150 4.83 5.16 2.14
#